data_AF-A0A1L3GWK3-F1
#
_entry.id   AF-A0A1L3GWK3-F1
#
_cell.length_a   1.000
_cell.length_b   1.000
_cell.length_c   1.000
_cell.angle_alpha   90.00
_cell.angle_beta   90.00
_cell.angle_gamma   90.00
#
_symmetry.space_group_name_H-M   'P 1'
#
loop_
_entity.id
_entity.type
_entity.pdbx_description
1 polymer ?
#
loop_
_entity_poly.entity_id
_entity_poly.type
_entity_poly.pdbx_seq_one_letter_code
_entity_poly.pdbx_strand_id
1 'polypeptide(L)' 'NLSVEDAARLAHEDPDYGLRDLFNAIATGNYPSWTFYIQVMTFNQAETFPFNPFDITKV' A
#
# COMPACT_ATOMS: atom_id res chain seq x y z
N ASN A 1 -6.71 -7.47 4.61
CA ASN A 1 -7.56 -6.27 4.46
C ASN A 1 -8.69 -6.37 5.48
N LEU A 2 -9.13 -5.27 6.07
CA LEU A 2 -10.19 -5.27 7.08
C LEU A 2 -11.57 -5.22 6.41
N SER A 3 -12.58 -5.81 7.04
CA SER A 3 -13.97 -5.59 6.65
C SER A 3 -14.38 -4.15 7.00
N VAL A 4 -15.42 -3.61 6.35
CA VAL A 4 -15.93 -2.26 6.67
C VAL A 4 -16.40 -2.19 8.12
N GLU A 5 -17.03 -3.25 8.62
CA GLU A 5 -17.54 -3.35 9.99
C GLU A 5 -16.37 -3.35 11.00
N ASP A 6 -15.32 -4.12 10.74
CA ASP A 6 -14.14 -4.18 11.61
C ASP A 6 -13.35 -2.87 11.59
N ALA A 7 -13.22 -2.24 10.42
CA ALA A 7 -12.55 -0.95 10.30
C ALA A 7 -13.29 0.15 11.06
N ALA A 8 -14.62 0.17 10.99
CA ALA A 8 -15.46 1.13 11.73
C ALA A 8 -15.35 0.91 13.24
N ARG A 9 -15.33 -0.35 13.69
CA ARG A 9 -15.13 -0.68 15.10
C ARG A 9 -13.75 -0.24 15.59
N LEU A 10 -12.69 -0.57 14.87
CA LEU A 10 -11.32 -0.20 15.24
C LEU A 10 -11.12 1.31 15.22
N ALA A 11 -11.73 2.04 14.30
CA ALA A 11 -11.65 3.52 14.28
C ALA A 11 -12.24 4.17 15.55
N HIS A 12 -13.18 3.50 16.22
CA HIS A 12 -13.76 3.99 17.48
C HIS A 12 -13.01 3.48 18.72
N GLU A 13 -12.70 2.18 18.77
CA GLU A 13 -12.10 1.54 19.94
C GLU A 13 -10.59 1.79 20.04
N ASP A 14 -9.92 1.95 18.90
CA ASP A 14 -8.46 2.05 18.79
C ASP A 14 -8.05 2.83 17.54
N PRO A 15 -8.18 4.16 17.56
CA PRO A 15 -7.88 5.01 16.40
C PRO A 15 -6.41 4.90 15.94
N ASP A 16 -5.51 4.46 16.82
CA ASP A 16 -4.08 4.31 16.56
C ASP A 16 -3.67 2.87 16.18
N TYR A 17 -4.64 2.01 15.83
CA TYR A 17 -4.43 0.58 15.54
C TYR A 17 -3.21 0.31 14.64
N GLY A 18 -3.10 1.02 13.51
CA GLY A 18 -2.00 0.81 12.55
C GLY A 18 -0.63 1.23 13.09
N LEU A 19 -0.58 2.29 13.91
CA LEU A 19 0.66 2.75 14.53
C LEU A 19 1.09 1.80 15.65
N ARG A 20 0.13 1.33 16.47
CA ARG A 20 0.36 0.34 17.52
C ARG A 20 0.84 -0.99 16.95
N ASP A 21 0.25 -1.44 15.85
CA ASP A 21 0.64 -2.67 15.16
C ASP A 21 2.10 -2.60 14.70
N LEU A 22 2.49 -1.51 14.01
CA LEU A 22 3.87 -1.30 13.58
C LEU A 22 4.84 -1.21 14.75
N PHE A 23 4.49 -0.48 15.81
CA PHE A 23 5.32 -0.35 17.01
C PHE A 23 5.55 -1.71 17.67
N ASN A 24 4.48 -2.49 17.85
CA ASN A 24 4.57 -3.82 18.46
C ASN A 24 5.35 -4.81 17.59
N ALA A 25 5.19 -4.75 16.26
CA ALA A 25 5.96 -5.57 15.33
C ALA A 25 7.48 -5.33 15.49
N ILE A 26 7.89 -4.06 15.56
CA ILE A 26 9.29 -3.68 15.79
C ILE A 26 9.75 -4.10 17.20
N ALA A 27 8.95 -3.83 18.24
CA ALA A 27 9.30 -4.14 19.63
C ALA A 27 9.45 -5.66 19.89
N THR A 28 8.72 -6.49 19.16
CA THR A 28 8.79 -7.96 19.25
C THR A 28 9.83 -8.59 18.32
N GLY A 29 10.59 -7.78 17.58
CA GLY A 29 11.62 -8.24 16.64
C GLY A 29 11.07 -8.78 15.32
N ASN A 30 9.77 -8.62 15.05
CA ASN A 30 9.14 -8.92 13.77
C ASN A 30 9.25 -7.71 12.84
N TYR A 31 10.45 -7.47 12.30
CA TYR A 31 10.70 -6.32 11.44
C TYR A 31 10.00 -6.50 10.07
N PRO A 32 9.06 -5.61 9.70
CA PRO A 32 8.44 -5.69 8.38
C PRO A 32 9.48 -5.34 7.30
N SER A 33 9.40 -6.02 6.15
CA SER A 33 10.29 -5.80 5.01
C SER A 33 9.48 -5.73 3.71
N TRP A 34 9.98 -4.96 2.75
CA TRP A 34 9.36 -4.79 1.45
C TRP A 34 10.38 -5.04 0.35
N THR A 35 9.97 -5.77 -0.68
CA THR A 35 10.78 -5.96 -1.88
C THR A 35 10.41 -4.91 -2.91
N PHE A 36 11.40 -4.14 -3.34
CA PHE A 36 11.22 -3.06 -4.30
C PHE A 36 11.33 -3.56 -5.74
N TYR A 37 10.37 -3.18 -6.58
CA TYR A 37 10.33 -3.49 -8.00
C TYR A 37 10.08 -2.22 -8.81
N ILE A 38 10.62 -2.15 -10.02
CA ILE A 38 10.35 -1.09 -10.99
C ILE A 38 9.73 -1.67 -12.25
N GLN A 39 8.82 -0.92 -12.86
CA GLN A 39 8.31 -1.20 -14.19
C GLN A 39 9.08 -0.34 -15.19
N VAL A 40 9.62 -0.98 -16.23
CA VAL A 40 10.42 -0.29 -17.28
C VAL A 40 9.66 -0.39 -18.59
N MET A 41 9.46 0.74 -19.25
CA MET A 41 8.77 0.86 -20.52
C MET A 41 9.60 1.70 -21.50
N THR A 42 9.68 1.28 -22.75
CA THR A 42 10.31 2.07 -23.83
C THR A 42 9.37 3.15 -24.35
N PHE A 43 9.89 4.20 -24.99
CA PHE A 43 9.06 5.27 -25.57
C PHE A 43 8.01 4.74 -26.57
N ASN A 44 8.39 3.78 -27.43
CA ASN A 44 7.45 3.18 -28.40
C ASN A 44 6.31 2.41 -27.72
N GLN A 45 6.59 1.78 -26.58
CA GLN A 45 5.56 1.11 -25.80
C GLN A 45 4.63 2.11 -25.12
N ALA A 46 5.16 3.25 -24.66
CA ALA A 46 4.36 4.32 -24.06
C ALA A 46 3.38 4.96 -25.07
N GLU A 47 3.79 5.14 -26.33
CA GLU A 47 2.93 5.72 -27.38
C GLU A 47 1.78 4.80 -27.82
N THR A 48 1.99 3.49 -27.74
CA THR A 48 1.00 2.48 -28.17
C THR A 48 0.20 1.91 -27.00
N PHE A 49 0.49 2.31 -25.76
CA PHE A 49 -0.17 1.79 -24.58
C PHE A 49 -1.64 2.26 -24.54
N PRO A 50 -2.61 1.40 -24.15
CA PRO A 50 -4.03 1.77 -24.11
C PRO A 50 -4.36 2.91 -23.14
N PHE A 51 -3.46 3.17 -22.19
CA PHE A 51 -3.61 4.20 -21.17
C PHE A 51 -2.38 5.10 -21.17
N ASN A 52 -2.53 6.34 -20.71
CA ASN A 52 -1.37 7.23 -20.58
C ASN A 52 -0.52 6.77 -19.39
N PRO A 53 0.75 6.36 -19.58
CA PRO A 53 1.63 5.93 -18.48
C PRO A 53 1.99 7.07 -17.50
N PHE A 54 1.67 8.33 -17.84
CA PHE A 54 1.84 9.50 -16.97
C PHE A 54 0.54 9.94 -16.28
N ASP A 55 -0.59 9.26 -16.52
CA ASP A 55 -1.84 9.49 -15.81
C ASP A 55 -1.82 8.74 -14.48
N ILE A 56 -1.71 9.47 -13.37
CA ILE A 56 -1.65 8.93 -12.00
C ILE A 56 -2.93 8.20 -11.56
N THR A 57 -4.00 8.23 -12.35
CA THR A 57 -5.24 7.48 -12.11
C THR A 57 -5.24 6.10 -12.77
N LYS A 58 -4.21 5.76 -13.54
CA LYS A 58 -4.06 4.49 -14.26
C LYS A 58 -3.02 3.62 -13.59
N VAL A 59 -3.31 2.32 -13.52
CA VAL A 59 -2.49 1.28 -12.87
C VAL A 59 -2.44 0.06 -13.77
#